data_AF-A0A957R8J7-F1
#
_entry.id   AF-A0A957R8J7-F1
#
_cell.length_a   1.000
_cell.length_b   1.000
_cell.length_c   1.000
_cell.angle_alpha   90.00
_cell.angle_beta   90.00
_cell.angle_gamma   90.00
#
_symmetry.space_group_name_H-M   'P 1'
#
loop_
_entity.id
_entity.type
_entity.pdbx_description
1 polymer ?
#
loop_
_entity_poly.entity_id
_entity_poly.type
_entity_poly.pdbx_seq_one_letter_code
_entity_poly.pdbx_strand_id
1 'polypeptide(L)' 'DGFEVCNRVKHLLALDDVYVVMLTAKGQEYDRQRGKAVGADLYMTKPFDPDEILAKAQEVLGL' A
#
# COMPACT_ATOMS: atom_id res chain seq x y z
N ASP A 1 12.28 0.13 -6.61
CA ASP A 1 10.97 0.81 -6.82
C ASP A 1 9.98 0.30 -5.77
N GLY A 2 9.04 1.12 -5.28
CA GLY A 2 8.04 0.72 -4.27
C GLY A 2 7.14 -0.42 -4.73
N PHE A 3 6.78 -0.44 -6.02
CA PHE A 3 6.01 -1.54 -6.62
C PHE A 3 6.76 -2.88 -6.59
N GLU A 4 8.07 -2.86 -6.87
CA GLU A 4 8.91 -4.06 -6.86
C GLU A 4 9.04 -4.62 -5.45
N VAL A 5 9.20 -3.75 -4.45
CA VAL A 5 9.23 -4.15 -3.03
C VAL A 5 7.90 -4.80 -2.64
N CYS A 6 6.77 -4.19 -2.99
CA CYS A 6 5.45 -4.76 -2.73
C CYS A 6 5.29 -6.15 -3.37
N ASN A 7 5.67 -6.26 -4.65
CA ASN A 7 5.62 -7.54 -5.37
C ASN A 7 6.47 -8.61 -4.68
N ARG A 8 7.68 -8.26 -4.22
CA ARG A 8 8.56 -9.20 -3.52
C ARG A 8 7.96 -9.64 -2.18
N VAL A 9 7.43 -8.71 -1.40
CA VAL A 9 6.80 -9.00 -0.09
C VAL A 9 5.60 -9.93 -0.27
N LYS A 10 4.67 -9.58 -1.16
CA LYS A 10 3.40 -10.31 -1.32
C LYS A 10 3.54 -11.60 -2.11
N HIS A 11 4.35 -11.63 -3.17
CA HIS A 11 4.37 -12.78 -4.10
C HIS A 11 5.62 -13.65 -4.00
N LEU A 12 6.80 -13.09 -3.72
CA LEU A 12 8.03 -13.89 -3.65
C LEU A 12 8.32 -14.42 -2.24
N LEU A 13 8.10 -13.58 -1.22
CA LEU A 13 8.30 -13.94 0.18
C LEU A 13 7.01 -14.51 0.81
N ALA A 14 5.87 -14.38 0.13
CA ALA A 14 4.54 -14.82 0.59
C ALA A 14 4.23 -14.34 2.01
N LEU A 15 4.52 -13.07 2.30
CA LEU A 15 4.23 -12.45 3.60
C LEU A 15 2.79 -11.93 3.61
N ASP A 16 1.83 -12.85 3.64
CA ASP A 16 0.41 -12.54 3.53
C ASP A 16 -0.11 -11.69 4.70
N ASP A 17 0.49 -11.84 5.90
CA ASP A 17 0.11 -11.11 7.11
C ASP A 17 0.63 -9.65 7.15
N VAL A 18 1.46 -9.25 6.18
CA VAL A 18 2.02 -7.89 6.12
C VAL A 18 1.12 -6.99 5.31
N TYR A 19 0.58 -5.94 5.93
CA TYR A 19 -0.23 -4.94 5.26
C TYR A 19 0.65 -3.86 4.59
N VAL A 20 0.44 -3.60 3.30
CA VAL A 20 1.22 -2.67 2.49
C VAL A 20 0.34 -1.52 2.01
N VAL A 21 0.70 -0.31 2.45
CA VAL A 21 0.12 0.95 1.95
C VAL A 21 1.07 1.57 0.93
N MET A 22 0.59 1.83 -0.27
CA MET A 22 1.34 2.54 -1.31
C MET A 22 0.92 4.00 -1.41
N LEU A 23 1.92 4.89 -1.31
CA LEU A 23 1.74 6.34 -1.34
C LEU A 23 2.25 6.91 -2.67
N THR A 24 1.37 7.42 -3.54
CA THR A 24 1.74 7.96 -4.87
C THR A 24 1.47 9.47 -5.01
N ALA A 25 2.19 10.14 -5.92
CA ALA A 25 1.84 11.47 -6.40
C ALA A 25 0.66 11.40 -7.40
N LYS A 26 -0.01 12.51 -7.69
CA LYS A 26 -1.18 12.53 -8.59
C LYS A 26 -0.80 12.09 -10.04
N GLY A 27 -1.05 10.81 -10.36
CA GLY A 27 -0.91 10.13 -11.66
C GLY A 27 -1.83 8.89 -11.76
N GLN A 28 -3.03 9.03 -11.20
CA GLN A 28 -3.62 8.09 -10.25
C GLN A 28 -4.11 6.73 -10.77
N GLU A 29 -4.46 6.59 -12.05
CA GLU A 29 -5.15 5.36 -12.47
C GLU A 29 -4.18 4.23 -12.82
N TYR A 30 -3.15 4.51 -13.62
CA TYR A 30 -2.12 3.52 -13.96
C TYR A 30 -1.38 3.03 -12.72
N ASP A 31 -0.96 3.94 -11.85
CA ASP A 31 -0.27 3.60 -10.60
C ASP A 31 -1.17 2.77 -9.67
N ARG A 32 -2.44 3.14 -9.53
CA ARG A 32 -3.41 2.39 -8.73
C ARG A 32 -3.62 0.98 -9.27
N GLN A 33 -3.76 0.83 -10.60
CA GLN A 33 -3.86 -0.48 -11.24
C GLN A 33 -2.59 -1.30 -11.01
N ARG A 34 -1.42 -0.68 -11.15
CA ARG A 34 -0.13 -1.35 -10.93
C ARG A 34 0.05 -1.80 -9.47
N GLY A 35 -0.40 -1.02 -8.48
CA GLY A 35 -0.34 -1.46 -7.08
C GLY A 35 -1.23 -2.62 -6.75
N LYS A 36 -2.45 -2.61 -7.28
CA LYS A 36 -3.35 -3.76 -7.17
C LYS A 36 -2.71 -5.00 -7.78
N ALA A 37 -2.05 -4.86 -8.93
CA ALA A 37 -1.38 -5.98 -9.60
C ALA A 37 -0.19 -6.54 -8.80
N VAL A 38 0.49 -5.75 -7.98
CA VAL A 38 1.61 -6.20 -7.12
C VAL A 38 1.19 -6.56 -5.69
N GLY A 39 -0.12 -6.63 -5.42
CA GLY A 39 -0.67 -7.08 -4.15
C GLY A 39 -0.75 -6.03 -3.04
N ALA A 40 -0.70 -4.73 -3.34
CA ALA A 40 -0.86 -3.69 -2.32
C ALA A 40 -2.28 -3.70 -1.72
N ASP A 41 -2.37 -3.62 -0.38
CA ASP A 41 -3.65 -3.64 0.33
C ASP A 41 -4.38 -2.29 0.27
N LEU A 42 -3.61 -1.19 0.34
CA LEU A 42 -4.14 0.16 0.26
C LEU A 42 -3.33 1.04 -0.67
N TYR A 43 -4.04 1.86 -1.42
CA TYR A 43 -3.45 2.85 -2.30
C TYR A 43 -3.94 4.26 -1.91
N MET A 44 -3.01 5.12 -1.50
CA MET A 44 -3.30 6.47 -1.03
C MET A 44 -2.45 7.51 -1.78
N THR A 45 -3.01 8.69 -2.00
CA THR A 45 -2.37 9.73 -2.81
C THR A 45 -1.82 10.86 -1.95
N LYS A 46 -0.67 11.39 -2.34
CA LYS A 46 -0.05 12.55 -1.72
C LYS A 46 -0.65 13.86 -2.26
N PRO A 47 -0.77 14.90 -1.42
CA PRO A 47 -0.61 14.86 0.04
C PRO A 47 -1.75 14.05 0.69
N PHE A 48 -1.42 13.32 1.76
CA PHE A 48 -2.39 12.56 2.56
C PHE A 48 -2.47 13.16 3.97
N ASP A 49 -3.58 12.89 4.64
CA ASP A 49 -3.74 13.25 6.05
C ASP A 49 -3.00 12.23 6.93
N PRO A 50 -2.06 12.65 7.80
CA PRO A 50 -1.40 11.75 8.75
C PRO A 50 -2.38 11.01 9.67
N ASP A 51 -3.50 11.63 10.02
CA ASP A 51 -4.50 11.03 10.90
C ASP A 51 -5.21 9.85 10.21
N GLU A 52 -5.41 9.93 8.88
CA GLU A 52 -5.95 8.81 8.10
C GLU A 52 -5.00 7.60 8.10
N ILE A 53 -3.69 7.84 8.02
CA ILE A 53 -2.69 6.77 8.08
C ILE A 53 -2.63 6.16 9.48
N LEU A 54 -2.67 6.98 10.53
CA LEU A 54 -2.66 6.50 11.91
C LEU A 54 -3.90 5.64 12.19
N ALA A 55 -5.09 6.13 11.83
CA ALA A 55 -6.33 5.39 12.00
C ALA A 55 -6.30 4.05 11.24
N LYS A 56 -5.78 4.04 10.01
CA LYS A 56 -5.63 2.80 9.25
C LYS A 56 -4.63 1.84 9.89
N ALA A 57 -3.53 2.34 10.45
CA ALA A 57 -2.55 1.51 11.13
C ALA A 57 -3.14 0.87 12.40
N GLN A 58 -3.92 1.62 13.17
CA GLN A 58 -4.64 1.09 14.34
C GLN A 58 -5.64 0.01 13.94
N GLU A 59 -6.42 0.24 12.87
CA GLU A 59 -7.38 -0.73 12.33
C GLU A 59 -6.69 -2.05 11.92
N VAL A 60 -5.58 -1.98 11.19
CA VAL A 60 -4.83 -3.16 10.72
C VAL A 60 -4.19 -3.93 11.88
N LEU A 61 -3.70 -3.22 12.89
CA LEU A 61 -3.05 -3.81 14.07
C LEU A 61 -4.05 -4.26 15.15
N GLY A 62 -5.34 -3.96 15.00
CA GLY A 62 -6.37 -4.25 15.98
C GLY A 62 -6.20 -3.48 17.30
N LEU A 63 -5.69 -2.24 17.23
CA LEU A 63 -5.45 -1.34 18.37
C LEU A 63 -6.64 -0.42 18.67
#